data_AF-A0A1B6Z5Y3-F1
#
_entry.id   AF-A0A1B6Z5Y3-F1
#
_cell.length_a   1.000
_cell.length_b   1.000
_cell.length_c   1.000
_cell.angle_alpha   90.00
_cell.angle_beta   90.00
_cell.angle_gamma   90.00
#
_symmetry.space_group_name_H-M   'P 1'
#
loop_
_entity.id
_entity.type
_entity.pdbx_description
1 polymer ?
#
loop_
_entity_poly.entity_id
_entity_poly.type
_entity_poly.pdbx_seq_one_letter_code
_entity_poly.pdbx_strand_id
1 'polypeptide(L)'
;MTEVERKLWSRLRNRQLESTKFVKQFPIGRYVADFAARSIRLAIELDGGQHSESNDITRTQTIEAYGYRVIRFWNNEVMKNIDGVLEAIVHEMRNARAK
;
A
#
# COMPACT_ATOMS: atom_id res chain seq x y z
N MET A 1 -3.46 -5.64 -14.26
CA MET A 1 -3.24 -4.42 -13.45
C MET A 1 -4.35 -3.43 -13.79
N THR A 2 -5.15 -3.07 -12.79
CA THR A 2 -6.30 -2.15 -12.94
C THR A 2 -5.83 -0.75 -13.31
N GLU A 3 -6.76 0.12 -13.72
CA GLU A 3 -6.43 1.53 -14.00
C GLU A 3 -5.91 2.25 -12.76
N VAL A 4 -6.55 2.00 -11.61
CA VAL A 4 -6.17 2.56 -10.31
C VAL A 4 -4.75 2.14 -9.92
N GLU A 5 -4.45 0.83 -10.01
CA GLU A 5 -3.10 0.31 -9.77
C GLU A 5 -2.09 0.92 -10.75
N ARG A 6 -2.44 1.08 -12.04
CA ARG A 6 -1.55 1.69 -13.03
C ARG A 6 -1.22 3.13 -12.69
N LYS A 7 -2.22 3.90 -12.26
CA LYS A 7 -2.07 5.30 -11.86
C LYS A 7 -1.10 5.42 -10.69
N LEU A 8 -1.31 4.67 -9.61
CA LEU A 8 -0.40 4.69 -8.47
C LEU A 8 0.98 4.12 -8.82
N TRP A 9 1.04 3.01 -9.56
CA TRP A 9 2.32 2.39 -9.95
C TRP A 9 3.22 3.32 -10.76
N SER A 10 2.63 4.17 -11.61
CA SER A 10 3.39 5.16 -12.38
C SER A 10 4.21 6.10 -11.49
N ARG A 11 3.73 6.37 -10.27
CA ARG A 11 4.35 7.26 -9.28
C ARG A 11 5.28 6.52 -8.31
N LEU A 12 5.04 5.22 -8.07
CA LEU A 12 5.86 4.40 -7.16
C LEU A 12 7.06 3.72 -7.83
N ARG A 13 6.95 3.39 -9.12
CA ARG A 13 7.99 2.64 -9.84
C ARG A 13 9.30 3.42 -9.95
N ASN A 14 10.38 2.71 -10.21
CA ASN A 14 11.71 3.31 -10.44
C ASN A 14 12.21 4.19 -9.29
N ARG A 15 11.79 3.90 -8.05
CA ARG A 15 12.21 4.64 -6.85
C ARG A 15 11.85 6.14 -6.88
N GLN A 16 10.81 6.51 -7.64
CA GLN A 16 10.38 7.89 -7.78
C GLN A 16 9.93 8.52 -6.46
N LEU A 17 9.35 7.73 -5.55
CA LEU A 17 8.93 8.19 -4.24
C LEU A 17 10.04 7.97 -3.20
N GLU A 18 10.68 9.06 -2.76
CA GLU A 18 11.66 9.07 -1.66
C GLU A 18 12.77 7.99 -1.82
N SER A 19 13.24 7.79 -3.05
CA SER A 19 14.24 6.78 -3.45
C SER A 19 13.91 5.33 -3.03
N THR A 20 12.65 5.05 -2.71
CA THR A 20 12.22 3.79 -2.11
C THR A 20 11.76 2.80 -3.16
N LYS A 21 12.21 1.55 -3.05
CA LYS A 21 11.82 0.48 -3.98
C LYS A 21 10.47 -0.11 -3.57
N PHE A 22 9.45 0.18 -4.38
CA PHE A 22 8.17 -0.52 -4.34
C PHE A 22 8.15 -1.70 -5.31
N VAL A 23 7.41 -2.74 -4.94
CA VAL A 23 7.07 -3.90 -5.78
C VAL A 23 5.54 -4.04 -5.83
N LYS A 24 5.01 -4.66 -6.88
CA LYS A 24 3.58 -4.95 -7.03
C LYS A 24 3.25 -6.36 -6.57
N GLN A 25 1.98 -6.60 -6.22
CA GLN A 25 1.40 -7.93 -5.97
C GLN A 25 2.32 -8.78 -5.10
N PHE A 26 2.69 -8.24 -3.95
CA PHE A 26 3.71 -8.82 -3.09
C PHE A 26 3.08 -9.78 -2.08
N PRO A 27 3.46 -11.07 -2.07
CA PRO A 27 2.97 -12.02 -1.08
C PRO A 27 3.50 -11.69 0.33
N ILE A 28 2.60 -11.65 1.31
CA ILE A 28 2.89 -11.51 2.74
C ILE A 28 2.05 -12.56 3.48
N GLY A 29 2.70 -13.65 3.88
CA GLY A 29 2.00 -14.82 4.41
C GLY A 29 1.03 -15.40 3.37
N ARG A 30 -0.23 -15.60 3.79
CA ARG A 30 -1.31 -16.09 2.91
C ARG A 30 -1.97 -15.01 2.05
N TYR A 31 -1.59 -13.75 2.21
CA TYR A 31 -2.21 -12.62 1.52
C TYR A 31 -1.26 -12.02 0.49
N VAL A 32 -1.82 -11.29 -0.46
CA VAL A 32 -1.07 -10.50 -1.45
C VAL A 32 -1.45 -9.04 -1.26
N ALA A 33 -0.45 -8.18 -1.10
CA ALA A 33 -0.62 -6.73 -1.08
C ALA A 33 -0.44 -6.16 -2.49
N ASP A 34 -1.22 -5.14 -2.86
CA ASP A 34 -1.15 -4.55 -4.20
C ASP A 34 0.21 -3.92 -4.47
N PHE A 35 0.77 -3.24 -3.47
CA PHE A 35 2.15 -2.76 -3.48
C PHE A 35 2.83 -2.97 -2.13
N ALA A 36 4.16 -3.10 -2.15
CA ALA A 36 4.95 -3.14 -0.93
C ALA A 36 6.34 -2.50 -1.09
N ALA A 37 6.80 -1.79 -0.06
CA ALA A 37 8.19 -1.37 0.12
C ALA A 37 8.88 -2.28 1.14
N ARG A 38 9.57 -3.31 0.65
CA ARG A 38 10.18 -4.36 1.49
C ARG A 38 11.20 -3.84 2.49
N SER A 39 11.97 -2.82 2.14
CA SER A 39 13.05 -2.28 2.98
C SER A 39 12.54 -1.59 4.25
N ILE A 40 11.30 -1.08 4.23
CA ILE A 40 10.68 -0.38 5.35
C ILE A 40 9.41 -1.09 5.83
N ARG A 41 9.16 -2.31 5.32
CA ARG A 41 7.97 -3.13 5.61
C ARG A 41 6.66 -2.33 5.56
N LEU A 42 6.43 -1.62 4.47
CA LEU A 42 5.14 -0.92 4.22
C LEU A 42 4.38 -1.66 3.12
N ALA A 43 3.12 -2.02 3.37
CA ALA A 43 2.18 -2.59 2.42
C ALA A 43 1.09 -1.57 2.09
N ILE A 44 0.74 -1.44 0.81
CA ILE A 44 -0.29 -0.54 0.31
C ILE A 44 -1.36 -1.35 -0.41
N GLU A 45 -2.62 -1.00 -0.15
CA GLU A 45 -3.79 -1.71 -0.66
C GLU A 45 -4.81 -0.75 -1.27
N LEU A 46 -5.45 -1.20 -2.34
CA LEU A 46 -6.43 -0.47 -3.10
C LEU A 46 -7.79 -1.15 -2.98
N ASP A 47 -8.80 -0.42 -2.48
CA ASP A 47 -10.13 -0.97 -2.22
C ASP A 47 -11.18 -0.44 -3.21
N GLY A 48 -11.94 -1.38 -3.78
CA GLY A 48 -13.01 -1.13 -4.74
C GLY A 48 -14.42 -1.03 -4.16
N GLY A 49 -14.62 -1.16 -2.85
CA GLY A 49 -15.95 -0.94 -2.25
C GLY A 49 -16.79 -2.18 -1.99
N GLN A 50 -16.20 -3.37 -1.83
CA GLN A 50 -16.95 -4.59 -1.46
C GLN A 50 -16.34 -5.39 -0.31
N HIS A 51 -15.38 -4.82 0.43
CA HIS A 51 -14.80 -5.53 1.56
C HIS A 51 -15.73 -5.49 2.78
N SER A 52 -16.09 -6.68 3.27
CA SER A 52 -16.72 -6.83 4.59
C SER A 52 -15.68 -6.52 5.68
N GLU A 53 -15.98 -5.57 6.57
CA GLU A 53 -15.06 -5.08 7.62
C GLU A 53 -14.39 -6.18 8.46
N SER A 54 -15.10 -7.29 8.71
CA SER A 54 -14.61 -8.41 9.53
C SER A 54 -13.48 -9.22 8.88
N ASN A 55 -13.49 -9.39 7.55
CA ASN A 55 -12.39 -10.04 6.82
C ASN A 55 -11.14 -9.16 6.77
N ASP A 56 -11.31 -7.84 6.79
CA ASP A 56 -10.22 -6.87 6.71
C ASP A 56 -9.40 -6.77 8.00
N ILE A 57 -10.03 -6.91 9.17
CA ILE A 57 -9.31 -6.91 10.45
C ILE A 57 -8.34 -8.09 10.50
N THR A 58 -8.83 -9.31 10.21
CA THR A 58 -8.00 -10.52 10.23
C THR A 58 -6.86 -10.43 9.23
N ARG A 59 -7.13 -9.88 8.05
CA ARG A 59 -6.15 -9.70 6.99
C ARG A 59 -5.04 -8.71 7.41
N THR A 60 -5.43 -7.55 7.92
CA THR A 60 -4.50 -6.52 8.42
C THR A 60 -3.63 -7.09 9.54
N GLN A 61 -4.23 -7.69 10.57
CA GLN A 61 -3.49 -8.29 11.68
C GLN A 61 -2.49 -9.36 11.24
N THR A 62 -2.84 -10.18 10.25
CA THR A 62 -1.92 -11.19 9.71
C THR A 62 -0.73 -10.53 9.02
N ILE A 63 -0.96 -9.52 8.17
CA ILE A 63 0.11 -8.80 7.47
C ILE A 63 1.01 -8.07 8.49
N GLU A 64 0.41 -7.48 9.52
CA GLU A 64 1.13 -6.82 10.62
C GLU A 64 1.95 -7.78 11.45
N ALA A 65 1.50 -9.03 11.65
CA ALA A 65 2.28 -10.08 12.32
C ALA A 65 3.57 -10.45 11.55
N TYR A 66 3.62 -10.24 10.23
CA TYR A 66 4.86 -10.33 9.44
C TYR A 66 5.74 -9.07 9.52
N GLY A 67 5.38 -8.12 10.39
CA GLY A 67 6.12 -6.89 10.63
C GLY A 67 5.86 -5.79 9.62
N TYR A 68 4.81 -5.91 8.80
CA TYR A 68 4.43 -4.88 7.84
C TYR A 68 3.46 -3.87 8.46
N ARG A 69 3.60 -2.60 8.12
CA ARG A 69 2.55 -1.61 8.33
C ARG A 69 1.65 -1.61 7.10
N VAL A 70 0.34 -1.54 7.28
CA VAL A 70 -0.64 -1.56 6.19
C VAL A 70 -1.31 -0.20 6.08
N ILE A 71 -1.35 0.36 4.87
CA ILE A 71 -2.18 1.52 4.53
C ILE A 71 -3.08 1.17 3.36
N ARG A 72 -4.34 1.60 3.43
CA ARG A 72 -5.35 1.35 2.42
C ARG A 72 -5.89 2.66 1.86
N PHE A 73 -6.14 2.67 0.56
CA PHE A 73 -6.79 3.76 -0.15
C PHE A 73 -8.01 3.26 -0.89
N TRP A 74 -9.07 4.04 -0.89
CA TRP A 74 -10.18 3.80 -1.79
C TRP A 74 -9.77 4.09 -3.23
N ASN A 75 -10.28 3.31 -4.17
CA ASN A 75 -10.01 3.49 -5.59
C ASN A 75 -10.35 4.91 -6.07
N ASN A 76 -11.43 5.51 -5.53
CA ASN A 76 -11.82 6.87 -5.87
C ASN A 76 -10.81 7.93 -5.37
N GLU A 77 -10.12 7.71 -4.25
CA GLU A 77 -9.08 8.60 -3.74
C GLU A 77 -7.88 8.61 -4.67
N VAL A 78 -7.39 7.44 -5.07
CA VAL A 78 -6.28 7.34 -6.03
C VAL A 78 -6.64 7.96 -7.37
N MET A 79 -7.89 7.79 -7.81
CA MET A 79 -8.35 8.35 -9.08
C MET A 79 -8.55 9.86 -9.02
N LYS A 80 -9.03 10.42 -7.91
CA LYS A 80 -9.38 11.86 -7.81
C LYS A 80 -8.28 12.72 -7.19
N ASN A 81 -7.47 12.18 -6.28
CA ASN A 81 -6.47 12.92 -5.50
C ASN A 81 -5.18 12.10 -5.33
N ILE A 82 -4.45 11.92 -6.43
CA ILE A 82 -3.22 11.12 -6.40
C ILE A 82 -2.13 11.77 -5.53
N ASP A 83 -2.06 13.11 -5.48
CA ASP A 83 -1.03 13.80 -4.72
C ASP A 83 -1.26 13.63 -3.21
N GLY A 84 -2.50 13.74 -2.74
CA GLY A 84 -2.83 13.44 -1.33
C GLY A 84 -2.55 11.98 -0.95
N VAL A 85 -2.78 11.03 -1.87
CA VAL A 85 -2.39 9.62 -1.66
C VAL A 85 -0.87 9.48 -1.52
N LEU A 86 -0.09 10.17 -2.35
CA LEU A 86 1.38 10.12 -2.26
C LEU A 86 1.89 10.77 -0.96
N GLU A 87 1.29 11.88 -0.53
CA GLU A 87 1.61 12.51 0.76
C GLU A 87 1.34 11.58 1.94
N ALA A 88 0.19 10.90 1.95
CA ALA A 88 -0.14 9.90 2.96
C ALA A 88 0.86 8.74 2.95
N ILE A 89 1.25 8.24 1.77
CA ILE A 89 2.30 7.20 1.66
C ILE A 89 3.63 7.71 2.23
N VAL A 90 4.06 8.93 1.90
CA VAL A 90 5.31 9.51 2.44
C VAL A 90 5.26 9.66 3.96
N HIS A 91 4.12 10.09 4.51
CA HIS A 91 3.92 10.14 5.95
C HIS A 91 4.09 8.75 6.58
N GLU A 92 3.44 7.72 6.02
CA GLU A 92 3.58 6.36 6.51
C GLU A 92 4.97 5.77 6.33
N MET A 93 5.70 6.16 5.29
CA MET A 93 7.09 5.77 5.09
C MET A 93 7.99 6.31 6.22
N ARG A 94 7.75 7.53 6.70
CA ARG A 94 8.49 8.10 7.84
C ARG A 94 8.20 7.33 9.12
N ASN A 95 6.93 7.08 9.39
CA ASN A 95 6.49 6.31 10.56
C ASN A 95 7.04 4.87 10.54
N ALA A 96 7.13 4.24 9.35
CA ALA A 96 7.68 2.89 9.20
C ALA A 96 9.20 2.81 9.41
N ARG A 97 9.94 3.89 9.12
CA ARG A 97 11.39 3.98 9.34
C ARG A 97 11.78 4.32 10.78
N ALA A 98 10.84 4.85 11.56
CA ALA A 98 11.06 5.26 12.95
C ALA A 98 10.87 4.11 13.97
N LYS A 99 10.37 2.95 13.52
CA LYS A 99 10.34 1.68 14.27
C LYS A 99 11.64 0.92 14.07
#